data_AF-A0A2S6QCF3-F1
#
_entry.id   AF-A0A2S6QCF3-F1
#
_cell.length_a   1.000
_cell.length_b   1.000
_cell.length_c   1.000
_cell.angle_alpha   90.00
_cell.angle_beta   90.00
_cell.angle_gamma   90.00
#
_symmetry.space_group_name_H-M   'P 1'
#
loop_
_entity.id
_entity.type
_entity.pdbx_description
1 polymer ?
#
loop_
_entity_poly.entity_id
_entity_poly.type
_entity_poly.pdbx_seq_one_letter_code
_entity_poly.pdbx_strand_id
1 'polypeptide(L)'
;MTKRFQRPINEYRGSEKLLYRDKYQQDSNSVPKIAISSIKVDSDFNYLVDAVNTLDEDIKSVVHKGIANETIDSQHISAKSITDTKVDDNAISSRSLQQGSVTNAKIADLSVTTPKLANNSITKDKMATESIGTDELVDKSITKDKLADDAISDSVPVGTIAQFSVPVLPTGWILCNGSTVSKNTYPQLVKFLTSSDVTLSADLPNLNEGNQTSVKYAIKAFSDVAELANIEIAGLTQDITNNTALIQQKADKTLSEPIACGYLVFTSGELVYSDNVMMVTKLSVGSYQVYLDESLKGKVWDVFATGVTNSFVVLNHMNYADGTFKLDCRNASNYLIDHQLAFRVYERKGA
;
A
#
# COMPACT_ATOMS: atom_id res chain seq x y z
N MET A 1 64.48 35.18 -33.57
CA MET A 1 65.24 34.81 -34.78
C MET A 1 65.82 36.09 -35.39
N THR A 2 67.00 36.50 -34.94
CA THR A 2 67.57 37.79 -35.35
C THR A 2 69.08 37.64 -35.32
N LYS A 3 69.72 37.91 -36.47
CA LYS A 3 71.17 37.88 -36.78
C LYS A 3 71.78 36.65 -37.48
N ARG A 4 71.12 35.49 -37.59
CA ARG A 4 71.78 34.29 -38.20
C ARG A 4 72.00 34.35 -39.73
N PHE A 5 71.26 35.19 -40.46
CA PHE A 5 71.37 35.33 -41.92
C PHE A 5 71.74 36.74 -42.38
N GLN A 6 72.22 37.60 -41.48
CA GLN A 6 72.68 38.94 -41.87
C GLN A 6 74.13 38.88 -42.33
N ARG A 7 74.38 39.38 -43.55
CA ARG A 7 75.71 39.56 -44.15
C ARG A 7 76.65 40.23 -43.13
N PRO A 8 77.85 39.68 -42.85
CA PRO A 8 78.88 40.42 -42.14
C PRO A 8 79.20 41.71 -42.90
N ILE A 9 79.33 42.81 -42.18
CA ILE A 9 79.56 44.15 -42.78
C ILE A 9 80.95 44.21 -43.47
N ASN A 10 81.84 43.26 -43.17
CA ASN A 10 83.21 43.21 -43.68
C ASN A 10 83.48 41.96 -44.53
N GLU A 11 84.38 42.11 -45.52
CA GLU A 11 84.82 41.10 -46.48
C GLU A 11 85.35 39.82 -45.82
N TYR A 12 84.94 38.66 -46.35
CA TYR A 12 85.44 37.35 -45.96
C TYR A 12 86.92 37.21 -46.37
N ARG A 13 87.83 37.07 -45.39
CA ARG A 13 89.28 36.94 -45.62
C ARG A 13 89.75 35.50 -45.55
N GLY A 14 89.19 34.63 -46.39
CA GLY A 14 89.79 33.33 -46.70
C GLY A 14 90.87 33.51 -47.77
N SER A 15 92.13 33.27 -47.42
CA SER A 15 93.24 33.26 -48.37
C SER A 15 93.30 31.91 -49.06
N GLU A 16 92.95 31.83 -50.35
CA GLU A 16 93.77 31.18 -51.38
C GLU A 16 93.12 31.26 -52.77
N LYS A 17 93.98 31.19 -53.79
CA LYS A 17 93.83 31.66 -55.17
C LYS A 17 92.61 31.13 -55.93
N LEU A 18 91.92 32.03 -56.62
CA LEU A 18 90.81 31.72 -57.51
C LEU A 18 91.37 31.55 -58.93
N LEU A 19 91.35 30.32 -59.43
CA LEU A 19 91.66 30.04 -60.83
C LEU A 19 90.61 30.73 -61.72
N TYR A 20 91.06 31.43 -62.77
CA TYR A 20 90.25 32.03 -63.86
C TYR A 20 89.74 33.49 -63.71
N ARG A 21 90.38 34.33 -62.89
CA ARG A 21 90.11 35.79 -62.85
C ARG A 21 90.16 36.48 -64.22
N ASP A 22 91.08 36.07 -65.08
CA ASP A 22 91.42 36.82 -66.29
C ASP A 22 90.48 36.56 -67.49
N LYS A 23 89.45 35.71 -67.32
CA LYS A 23 88.48 35.41 -68.38
C LYS A 23 87.37 36.45 -68.54
N TYR A 24 87.23 37.39 -67.58
CA TYR A 24 86.09 38.30 -67.50
C TYR A 24 86.43 39.80 -67.66
N GLN A 25 87.65 40.16 -68.08
CA GLN A 25 88.07 41.57 -68.21
C GLN A 25 88.46 42.00 -69.64
N GLN A 26 87.76 41.55 -70.68
CA GLN A 26 87.91 42.15 -72.01
C GLN A 26 86.57 42.30 -72.73
N ASP A 27 85.88 43.40 -72.45
CA ASP A 27 85.15 44.15 -73.48
C ASP A 27 85.20 45.64 -73.10
N SER A 28 85.88 46.42 -73.94
CA SER A 28 86.23 47.82 -73.70
C SER A 28 85.14 48.82 -74.14
N ASN A 29 83.91 48.39 -74.48
CA ASN A 29 82.86 49.28 -75.00
C ASN A 29 81.47 49.10 -74.38
N SER A 30 81.34 49.04 -73.05
CA SER A 30 80.01 49.14 -72.42
C SER A 30 80.06 49.91 -71.09
N VAL A 31 79.19 50.93 -71.01
CA VAL A 31 78.69 51.72 -69.85
C VAL A 31 79.03 51.10 -68.50
N PRO A 32 79.48 51.84 -67.46
CA PRO A 32 80.07 51.26 -66.25
C PRO A 32 79.07 50.36 -65.52
N LYS A 33 79.05 49.09 -65.88
CA LYS A 33 78.51 48.03 -65.05
C LYS A 33 79.54 47.87 -63.96
N ILE A 34 79.22 48.37 -62.77
CA ILE A 34 79.99 48.24 -61.53
C ILE A 34 80.87 46.99 -61.62
N ALA A 35 82.18 47.17 -61.78
CA ALA A 35 83.11 46.06 -61.88
C ALA A 35 83.09 45.32 -60.54
N ILE A 36 82.33 44.22 -60.46
CA ILE A 36 82.32 43.36 -59.29
C ILE A 36 83.67 42.63 -59.30
N SER A 37 84.52 42.88 -58.30
CA SER A 37 85.81 42.21 -58.21
C SER A 37 85.60 40.69 -58.06
N SER A 38 86.49 39.87 -58.64
CA SER A 38 86.44 38.42 -58.44
C SER A 38 86.42 38.06 -56.95
N ILE A 39 87.20 38.78 -56.15
CA ILE A 39 87.22 38.65 -54.68
C ILE A 39 85.82 38.77 -54.06
N LYS A 40 85.00 39.70 -54.55
CA LYS A 40 83.63 39.88 -54.08
C LYS A 40 82.71 38.76 -54.59
N VAL A 41 82.88 38.31 -55.83
CA VAL A 41 82.14 37.16 -56.39
C VAL A 41 82.39 35.89 -55.57
N ASP A 42 83.64 35.61 -55.22
CA ASP A 42 84.00 34.38 -54.51
C ASP A 42 83.66 34.44 -53.01
N SER A 43 83.79 35.61 -52.39
CA SER A 43 83.27 35.84 -51.05
C SER A 43 81.76 35.63 -50.98
N ASP A 44 81.02 36.11 -51.98
CA ASP A 44 79.57 35.94 -52.04
C ASP A 44 79.21 34.47 -52.35
N PHE A 45 79.98 33.78 -53.20
CA PHE A 45 79.78 32.35 -53.49
C PHE A 45 80.04 31.45 -52.28
N ASN A 46 81.14 31.66 -51.54
CA ASN A 46 81.43 30.88 -50.34
C ASN A 46 80.39 31.10 -49.24
N TYR A 47 79.91 32.33 -49.06
CA TYR A 47 78.81 32.61 -48.13
C TYR A 47 77.53 31.86 -48.53
N LEU A 48 77.21 31.79 -49.82
CA LEU A 48 76.07 31.03 -50.32
C LEU A 48 76.25 29.53 -50.03
N VAL A 49 77.45 28.98 -50.24
CA VAL A 49 77.75 27.56 -49.94
C VAL A 49 77.60 27.24 -48.46
N ASP A 50 78.12 28.08 -47.56
CA ASP A 50 78.00 27.89 -46.11
C ASP A 50 76.55 28.01 -45.62
N ALA A 51 75.78 28.96 -46.17
CA ALA A 51 74.36 29.11 -45.87
C ALA A 51 73.56 27.89 -46.32
N VAL A 52 73.87 27.34 -47.51
CA VAL A 52 73.24 26.13 -48.04
C VAL A 52 73.59 24.90 -47.20
N ASN A 53 74.85 24.74 -46.79
CA ASN A 53 75.26 23.63 -45.93
C ASN A 53 74.59 23.70 -44.55
N THR A 54 74.44 24.90 -43.99
CA THR A 54 73.73 25.10 -42.72
C THR A 54 72.26 24.74 -42.85
N LEU A 55 71.62 25.17 -43.96
CA LEU A 55 70.23 24.83 -44.26
C LEU A 55 70.05 23.32 -44.46
N ASP A 56 71.00 22.65 -45.12
CA ASP A 56 70.98 21.21 -45.31
C ASP A 56 71.04 20.46 -43.97
N GLU A 57 71.87 20.90 -43.03
CA GLU A 57 71.92 20.33 -41.67
C GLU A 57 70.64 20.60 -40.87
N ASP A 58 70.04 21.78 -40.98
CA ASP A 58 68.75 22.10 -40.36
C ASP A 58 67.62 21.21 -40.92
N ILE A 59 67.56 21.03 -42.26
CA ILE A 59 66.60 20.15 -42.94
C ILE A 59 66.81 18.70 -42.50
N LYS A 60 68.07 18.22 -42.51
CA LYS A 60 68.40 16.86 -42.08
C LYS A 60 68.01 16.62 -40.63
N SER A 61 68.18 17.60 -39.74
CA SER A 61 67.76 17.49 -38.35
C SER A 61 66.26 17.23 -38.24
N VAL A 62 65.43 17.93 -39.01
CA VAL A 62 63.97 17.74 -38.99
C VAL A 62 63.56 16.40 -39.62
N VAL A 63 64.16 16.02 -40.76
CA VAL A 63 63.74 14.86 -41.55
C VAL A 63 64.29 13.53 -40.98
N HIS A 64 65.52 13.50 -40.49
CA HIS A 64 66.19 12.24 -40.11
C HIS A 64 66.31 12.03 -38.60
N LYS A 65 66.38 13.10 -37.80
CA LYS A 65 66.42 13.00 -36.31
C LYS A 65 65.04 13.20 -35.68
N GLY A 66 64.05 13.57 -36.48
CA GLY A 66 62.69 13.84 -36.03
C GLY A 66 62.56 15.19 -35.31
N ILE A 67 61.34 15.48 -34.88
CA ILE A 67 61.05 16.64 -34.04
C ILE A 67 61.55 16.29 -32.62
N ALA A 68 62.34 17.19 -32.03
CA ALA A 68 62.84 16.98 -30.68
C ALA A 68 61.68 16.86 -29.66
N ASN A 69 61.89 16.06 -28.61
CA ASN A 69 60.85 15.86 -27.62
C ASN A 69 60.45 17.19 -26.96
N GLU A 70 59.16 17.35 -26.65
CA GLU A 70 58.58 18.53 -25.97
C GLU A 70 58.69 19.86 -26.72
N THR A 71 59.17 19.90 -27.96
CA THR A 71 59.23 21.16 -28.73
C THR A 71 57.91 21.58 -29.37
N ILE A 72 56.92 20.66 -29.44
CA ILE A 72 55.57 20.94 -29.91
C ILE A 72 54.68 21.17 -28.70
N ASP A 73 54.21 22.41 -28.55
CA ASP A 73 53.24 22.82 -27.54
C ASP A 73 51.94 23.33 -28.19
N SER A 74 51.02 23.84 -27.37
CA SER A 74 49.71 24.32 -27.83
C SER A 74 49.77 25.49 -28.82
N GLN A 75 50.86 26.27 -28.87
CA GLN A 75 51.00 27.39 -29.81
C GLN A 75 51.35 26.91 -31.23
N HIS A 76 51.89 25.70 -31.34
CA HIS A 76 52.27 25.07 -32.60
C HIS A 76 51.11 24.27 -33.23
N ILE A 77 50.04 24.00 -32.47
CA ILE A 77 48.89 23.21 -32.90
C ILE A 77 47.68 24.11 -33.07
N SER A 78 47.30 24.36 -34.33
CA SER A 78 46.08 25.12 -34.64
C SER A 78 44.84 24.46 -34.04
N ALA A 79 43.89 25.27 -33.58
CA ALA A 79 42.63 24.78 -33.04
C ALA A 79 41.91 23.85 -34.05
N LYS A 80 41.37 22.73 -33.55
CA LYS A 80 40.66 21.69 -34.34
C LYS A 80 41.49 20.99 -35.42
N SER A 81 42.81 21.20 -35.46
CA SER A 81 43.67 20.57 -36.46
C SER A 81 43.87 19.06 -36.23
N ILE A 82 43.74 18.60 -35.00
CA ILE A 82 43.76 17.18 -34.62
C ILE A 82 42.33 16.66 -34.66
N THR A 83 42.01 15.91 -35.71
CA THR A 83 40.74 15.21 -35.91
C THR A 83 40.86 13.76 -35.45
N ASP A 84 39.74 13.07 -35.31
CA ASP A 84 39.67 11.64 -35.01
C ASP A 84 40.52 10.79 -35.98
N THR A 85 40.49 11.09 -37.27
CA THR A 85 41.29 10.41 -38.30
C THR A 85 42.81 10.60 -38.18
N LYS A 86 43.27 11.53 -37.32
CA LYS A 86 44.69 11.80 -37.06
C LYS A 86 45.18 11.19 -35.75
N VAL A 87 44.31 10.48 -35.04
CA VAL A 87 44.61 9.84 -33.76
C VAL A 87 44.41 8.34 -33.95
N ASP A 88 45.51 7.59 -33.93
CA ASP A 88 45.44 6.13 -34.05
C ASP A 88 44.66 5.51 -32.88
N ASP A 89 44.08 4.33 -33.13
CA ASP A 89 43.43 3.54 -32.10
C ASP A 89 44.39 3.28 -30.94
N ASN A 90 43.95 3.58 -29.72
CA ASN A 90 44.72 3.46 -28.47
C ASN A 90 45.90 4.45 -28.31
N ALA A 91 46.05 5.45 -29.18
CA ALA A 91 47.09 6.48 -29.02
C ALA A 91 46.92 7.30 -27.72
N ILE A 92 45.70 7.39 -27.19
CA ILE A 92 45.39 8.10 -25.94
C ILE A 92 45.30 7.12 -24.77
N SER A 93 46.32 7.14 -23.92
CA SER A 93 46.33 6.37 -22.66
C SER A 93 45.51 7.07 -21.56
N SER A 94 45.16 6.33 -20.51
CA SER A 94 44.51 6.90 -19.32
C SER A 94 45.34 8.01 -18.65
N ARG A 95 46.68 7.91 -18.69
CA ARG A 95 47.62 8.94 -18.21
C ARG A 95 47.50 10.25 -19.00
N SER A 96 47.13 10.17 -20.26
CA SER A 96 47.03 11.32 -21.15
C SER A 96 45.75 12.13 -20.92
N LEU A 97 44.77 11.56 -20.19
CA LEU A 97 43.51 12.22 -19.86
C LEU A 97 43.64 12.97 -18.53
N GLN A 98 43.43 14.28 -18.56
CA GLN A 98 43.36 15.09 -17.34
C GLN A 98 42.11 14.75 -16.52
N GLN A 99 42.17 14.99 -15.21
CA GLN A 99 41.00 14.82 -14.34
C GLN A 99 39.83 15.69 -14.83
N GLY A 100 38.64 15.09 -14.92
CA GLY A 100 37.44 15.77 -15.43
C GLY A 100 37.41 15.99 -16.94
N SER A 101 38.41 15.52 -17.69
CA SER A 101 38.40 15.66 -19.16
C SER A 101 37.31 14.83 -19.82
N VAL A 102 36.87 13.72 -19.21
CA VAL A 102 35.71 12.92 -19.66
C VAL A 102 34.49 13.33 -18.83
N THR A 103 33.58 14.07 -19.47
CA THR A 103 32.32 14.52 -18.86
C THR A 103 31.15 13.66 -19.34
N ASN A 104 29.98 13.76 -18.72
CA ASN A 104 28.79 13.01 -19.15
C ASN A 104 28.47 13.20 -20.65
N ALA A 105 28.60 14.43 -21.17
CA ALA A 105 28.36 14.72 -22.59
C ALA A 105 29.38 14.08 -23.55
N LYS A 106 30.52 13.57 -23.04
CA LYS A 106 31.54 12.86 -23.82
C LYS A 106 31.38 11.34 -23.76
N ILE A 107 30.47 10.84 -22.93
CA ILE A 107 30.14 9.41 -22.83
C ILE A 107 28.95 9.19 -23.76
N ALA A 108 29.17 8.46 -24.86
CA ALA A 108 28.10 8.11 -25.78
C ALA A 108 27.08 7.18 -25.10
N ASP A 109 25.84 7.25 -25.55
CA ASP A 109 24.77 6.36 -25.07
C ASP A 109 25.19 4.89 -25.21
N LEU A 110 24.88 4.09 -24.18
CA LEU A 110 25.21 2.66 -24.10
C LEU A 110 26.72 2.32 -24.15
N SER A 111 27.61 3.32 -24.10
CA SER A 111 29.06 3.06 -24.16
C SER A 111 29.62 2.43 -22.88
N VAL A 112 28.93 2.54 -21.75
CA VAL A 112 29.28 1.87 -20.48
C VAL A 112 28.55 0.53 -20.41
N THR A 113 29.23 -0.55 -20.81
CA THR A 113 28.69 -1.91 -20.80
C THR A 113 29.04 -2.64 -19.50
N THR A 114 28.35 -3.75 -19.21
CA THR A 114 28.56 -4.54 -17.98
C THR A 114 30.04 -4.89 -17.70
N PRO A 115 30.86 -5.31 -18.68
CA PRO A 115 32.28 -5.59 -18.42
C PRO A 115 33.12 -4.38 -18.00
N LYS A 116 32.64 -3.15 -18.23
CA LYS A 116 33.29 -1.90 -17.80
C LYS A 116 32.94 -1.54 -16.34
N LEU A 117 31.96 -2.20 -15.74
CA LEU A 117 31.56 -2.00 -14.35
C LEU A 117 32.29 -3.02 -13.46
N ALA A 118 33.07 -2.51 -12.50
CA ALA A 118 33.70 -3.37 -11.50
C ALA A 118 32.65 -3.90 -10.51
N ASN A 119 32.95 -5.03 -9.87
CA ASN A 119 32.09 -5.57 -8.82
C ASN A 119 31.88 -4.51 -7.71
N ASN A 120 30.62 -4.36 -7.28
CA ASN A 120 30.21 -3.38 -6.27
C ASN A 120 30.44 -1.91 -6.66
N SER A 121 30.66 -1.58 -7.94
CA SER A 121 30.86 -0.19 -8.37
C SER A 121 29.58 0.66 -8.31
N ILE A 122 28.40 0.02 -8.28
CA ILE A 122 27.11 0.66 -8.11
C ILE A 122 26.71 0.56 -6.64
N THR A 123 26.85 1.67 -5.90
CA THR A 123 26.49 1.76 -4.49
C THR A 123 25.05 2.25 -4.32
N LYS A 124 24.49 2.11 -3.12
CA LYS A 124 23.14 2.59 -2.78
C LYS A 124 22.90 4.05 -3.19
N ASP A 125 23.87 4.93 -2.93
CA ASP A 125 23.78 6.36 -3.26
C ASP A 125 23.78 6.65 -4.77
N LYS A 126 24.12 5.65 -5.60
CA LYS A 126 24.06 5.74 -7.08
C LYS A 126 22.77 5.16 -7.64
N MET A 127 21.94 4.55 -6.81
CA MET A 127 20.65 3.98 -7.21
C MET A 127 19.54 5.01 -6.97
N ALA A 128 18.71 5.23 -7.97
CA ALA A 128 17.51 6.05 -7.79
C ALA A 128 16.49 5.33 -6.92
N THR A 129 15.63 6.09 -6.24
CA THR A 129 14.44 5.54 -5.57
C THR A 129 13.63 4.72 -6.58
N GLU A 130 13.17 3.53 -6.17
CA GLU A 130 12.37 2.62 -7.00
C GLU A 130 13.07 2.13 -8.29
N SER A 131 14.40 2.24 -8.38
CA SER A 131 15.16 1.77 -9.57
C SER A 131 15.23 0.25 -9.74
N ILE A 132 14.77 -0.53 -8.76
CA ILE A 132 14.76 -1.99 -8.80
C ILE A 132 13.31 -2.45 -8.83
N GLY A 133 12.88 -2.97 -9.98
CA GLY A 133 11.57 -3.57 -10.18
C GLY A 133 11.57 -5.07 -9.92
N THR A 134 10.44 -5.71 -10.25
CA THR A 134 10.26 -7.15 -10.04
C THR A 134 11.14 -7.99 -10.96
N ASP A 135 11.42 -7.52 -12.17
CA ASP A 135 12.18 -8.27 -13.17
C ASP A 135 13.69 -8.29 -12.83
N GLU A 136 14.16 -7.28 -12.10
CA GLU A 136 15.52 -7.21 -11.57
C GLU A 136 15.73 -8.10 -10.35
N LEU A 137 14.65 -8.57 -9.71
CA LEU A 137 14.69 -9.46 -8.56
C LEU A 137 14.59 -10.92 -9.02
N VAL A 138 15.74 -11.58 -9.14
CA VAL A 138 15.77 -13.01 -9.45
C VAL A 138 15.16 -13.86 -8.32
N ASP A 139 14.64 -15.03 -8.67
CA ASP A 139 14.03 -15.96 -7.73
C ASP A 139 14.92 -16.22 -6.50
N LYS A 140 14.31 -16.12 -5.31
CA LYS A 140 14.96 -16.34 -4.01
C LYS A 140 16.11 -15.36 -3.69
N SER A 141 16.27 -14.28 -4.45
CA SER A 141 17.29 -13.24 -4.15
C SER A 141 17.02 -12.51 -2.84
N ILE A 142 15.75 -12.36 -2.46
CA ILE A 142 15.33 -11.79 -1.18
C ILE A 142 15.21 -12.90 -0.14
N THR A 143 16.15 -12.92 0.80
CA THR A 143 16.19 -13.87 1.93
C THR A 143 15.49 -13.24 3.14
N LYS A 144 15.11 -14.08 4.12
CA LYS A 144 14.45 -13.61 5.35
C LYS A 144 15.22 -12.49 6.05
N ASP A 145 16.55 -12.60 6.16
CA ASP A 145 17.40 -11.59 6.80
C ASP A 145 17.44 -10.24 6.07
N LYS A 146 16.93 -10.16 4.83
CA LYS A 146 16.83 -8.91 4.04
C LYS A 146 15.46 -8.24 4.21
N LEU A 147 14.51 -8.91 4.85
CA LEU A 147 13.19 -8.38 5.15
C LEU A 147 13.21 -7.82 6.58
N ALA A 148 12.61 -6.64 6.77
CA ALA A 148 12.30 -6.19 8.13
C ALA A 148 11.29 -7.15 8.77
N ASP A 149 11.30 -7.25 10.10
CA ASP A 149 10.43 -8.19 10.84
C ASP A 149 8.94 -7.99 10.52
N ASP A 150 8.54 -6.75 10.22
CA ASP A 150 7.16 -6.38 9.88
C ASP A 150 6.90 -6.24 8.37
N ALA A 151 7.88 -6.56 7.51
CA ALA A 151 7.76 -6.36 6.05
C ALA A 151 6.62 -7.17 5.39
N ILE A 152 6.00 -8.09 6.12
CA ILE A 152 4.94 -9.00 5.65
C ILE A 152 3.63 -8.88 6.45
N SER A 153 3.46 -7.85 7.30
CA SER A 153 2.35 -7.79 8.27
C SER A 153 0.96 -7.59 7.64
N ASP A 154 0.87 -6.96 6.47
CA ASP A 154 -0.40 -6.48 5.90
C ASP A 154 -0.93 -7.33 4.73
N SER A 155 -0.20 -8.37 4.32
CA SER A 155 -0.52 -9.15 3.10
C SER A 155 -0.86 -10.62 3.36
N VAL A 156 -1.06 -11.03 4.61
CA VAL A 156 -1.45 -12.41 4.93
C VAL A 156 -2.97 -12.51 5.08
N PRO A 157 -3.69 -13.18 4.17
CA PRO A 157 -5.15 -13.32 4.26
C PRO A 157 -5.59 -14.08 5.52
N VAL A 158 -6.78 -13.74 6.04
CA VAL A 158 -7.45 -14.51 7.10
C VAL A 158 -7.61 -15.97 6.66
N GLY A 159 -7.37 -16.90 7.60
CA GLY A 159 -7.43 -18.33 7.34
C GLY A 159 -6.09 -18.95 6.91
N THR A 160 -5.08 -18.13 6.61
CA THR A 160 -3.73 -18.63 6.31
C THR A 160 -3.13 -19.33 7.52
N ILE A 161 -2.58 -20.52 7.33
CA ILE A 161 -1.88 -21.27 8.38
C ILE A 161 -0.37 -21.12 8.17
N ALA A 162 0.35 -20.73 9.22
CA ALA A 162 1.79 -20.58 9.20
C ALA A 162 2.46 -21.20 10.43
N GLN A 163 3.75 -21.47 10.27
CA GLN A 163 4.60 -22.07 11.29
C GLN A 163 5.40 -20.99 12.03
N PHE A 164 5.39 -21.05 13.37
CA PHE A 164 6.09 -20.11 14.25
C PHE A 164 7.05 -20.85 15.18
N SER A 165 8.28 -20.37 15.27
CA SER A 165 9.31 -20.81 16.23
C SER A 165 9.56 -19.77 17.33
N VAL A 166 8.54 -18.96 17.64
CA VAL A 166 8.58 -17.91 18.67
C VAL A 166 7.74 -18.31 19.89
N PRO A 167 8.12 -17.87 21.10
CA PRO A 167 7.39 -18.22 22.33
C PRO A 167 5.97 -17.63 22.34
N VAL A 168 5.82 -16.42 21.81
CA VAL A 168 4.55 -15.66 21.73
C VAL A 168 4.21 -15.43 20.26
N LEU A 169 2.95 -15.65 19.88
CA LEU A 169 2.48 -15.42 18.52
C LEU A 169 2.36 -13.92 18.21
N PRO A 170 2.61 -13.48 16.97
CA PRO A 170 2.34 -12.11 16.55
C PRO A 170 0.85 -11.76 16.66
N THR A 171 0.55 -10.47 16.82
CA THR A 171 -0.83 -9.97 16.89
C THR A 171 -1.65 -10.43 15.68
N GLY A 172 -2.87 -10.89 15.96
CA GLY A 172 -3.81 -11.40 14.95
C GLY A 172 -3.58 -12.82 14.46
N TRP A 173 -2.69 -13.57 15.12
CA TRP A 173 -2.55 -15.02 14.95
C TRP A 173 -3.05 -15.76 16.18
N ILE A 174 -3.72 -16.89 15.96
CA ILE A 174 -4.20 -17.77 17.04
C ILE A 174 -3.75 -19.21 16.80
N LEU A 175 -3.51 -19.97 17.87
CA LEU A 175 -3.01 -21.35 17.75
C LEU A 175 -4.03 -22.28 17.10
N CYS A 176 -3.54 -23.15 16.21
CA CYS A 176 -4.32 -24.26 15.65
C CYS A 176 -4.40 -25.43 16.65
N ASN A 177 -5.19 -25.29 17.71
CA ASN A 177 -5.25 -26.22 18.85
C ASN A 177 -6.59 -26.98 18.96
N GLY A 178 -7.43 -26.95 17.93
CA GLY A 178 -8.76 -27.58 18.00
C GLY A 178 -9.81 -26.81 18.82
N SER A 179 -9.49 -25.64 19.37
CA SER A 179 -10.46 -24.85 20.14
C SER A 179 -11.55 -24.26 19.25
N THR A 180 -12.75 -24.11 19.79
CA THR A 180 -13.85 -23.41 19.13
C THR A 180 -13.70 -21.89 19.24
N VAL A 181 -13.84 -21.18 18.12
CA VAL A 181 -13.86 -19.71 18.05
C VAL A 181 -15.25 -19.19 17.71
N SER A 182 -15.59 -18.01 18.24
CA SER A 182 -16.89 -17.34 18.01
C SER A 182 -16.83 -16.36 16.84
N LYS A 183 -17.92 -16.28 16.08
CA LYS A 183 -18.12 -15.28 15.02
C LYS A 183 -18.09 -13.85 15.56
N ASN A 184 -18.50 -13.64 16.82
CA ASN A 184 -18.48 -12.33 17.44
C ASN A 184 -17.04 -11.80 17.57
N THR A 185 -16.09 -12.68 17.87
CA THR A 185 -14.68 -12.32 18.03
C THR A 185 -13.90 -12.42 16.72
N TYR A 186 -14.22 -13.38 15.85
CA TYR A 186 -13.47 -13.64 14.62
C TYR A 186 -14.42 -13.86 13.42
N PRO A 187 -15.12 -12.82 12.95
CA PRO A 187 -16.18 -12.96 11.95
C PRO A 187 -15.68 -13.48 10.61
N GLN A 188 -14.56 -12.94 10.12
CA GLN A 188 -13.95 -13.37 8.85
C GLN A 188 -13.39 -14.79 8.94
N LEU A 189 -12.81 -15.15 10.09
CA LEU A 189 -12.25 -16.50 10.28
C LEU A 189 -13.34 -17.56 10.35
N VAL A 190 -14.43 -17.30 11.08
CA VAL A 190 -15.56 -18.25 11.15
C VAL A 190 -16.17 -18.44 9.76
N LYS A 191 -16.38 -17.35 9.00
CA LYS A 191 -16.84 -17.43 7.60
C LYS A 191 -15.90 -18.27 6.74
N PHE A 192 -14.58 -18.08 6.87
CA PHE A 192 -13.58 -18.84 6.14
C PHE A 192 -13.66 -20.34 6.46
N LEU A 193 -13.72 -20.70 7.75
CA LEU A 193 -13.70 -22.08 8.20
C LEU A 193 -14.98 -22.85 7.86
N THR A 194 -16.14 -22.18 7.90
CA THR A 194 -17.44 -22.84 7.67
C THR A 194 -17.99 -22.64 6.27
N SER A 195 -17.39 -21.74 5.48
CA SER A 195 -17.95 -21.24 4.22
C SER A 195 -19.39 -20.69 4.36
N SER A 196 -19.75 -20.22 5.56
CA SER A 196 -21.11 -19.81 5.90
C SER A 196 -21.15 -18.51 6.70
N ASP A 197 -22.03 -17.61 6.28
CA ASP A 197 -22.28 -16.34 6.98
C ASP A 197 -23.26 -16.47 8.15
N VAL A 198 -23.89 -17.62 8.36
CA VAL A 198 -24.90 -17.80 9.44
C VAL A 198 -24.39 -18.59 10.63
N THR A 199 -23.27 -19.30 10.51
CA THR A 199 -22.68 -20.08 11.62
C THR A 199 -22.06 -19.15 12.66
N LEU A 200 -22.41 -19.34 13.93
CA LEU A 200 -21.96 -18.49 15.05
C LEU A 200 -20.61 -18.90 15.63
N SER A 201 -20.11 -20.08 15.28
CA SER A 201 -18.83 -20.61 15.76
C SER A 201 -18.20 -21.53 14.72
N ALA A 202 -16.89 -21.75 14.85
CA ALA A 202 -16.13 -22.72 14.06
C ALA A 202 -15.04 -23.33 14.93
N ASP A 203 -14.70 -24.59 14.68
CA ASP A 203 -13.56 -25.23 15.33
C ASP A 203 -12.28 -24.94 14.54
N LEU A 204 -11.22 -24.58 15.27
CA LEU A 204 -9.91 -24.40 14.66
C LEU A 204 -9.33 -25.75 14.25
N PRO A 205 -8.50 -25.81 13.18
CA PRO A 205 -7.69 -26.98 12.90
C PRO A 205 -6.85 -27.36 14.13
N ASN A 206 -6.70 -28.66 14.42
CA ASN A 206 -5.80 -29.12 15.48
C ASN A 206 -4.49 -29.63 14.86
N LEU A 207 -3.55 -28.72 14.67
CA LEU A 207 -2.26 -29.00 14.02
C LEU A 207 -1.08 -29.01 15.00
N ASN A 208 -1.37 -28.84 16.30
CA ASN A 208 -0.39 -28.86 17.37
C ASN A 208 -0.54 -30.09 18.27
N GLU A 209 -1.22 -31.15 17.79
CA GLU A 209 -1.31 -32.42 18.51
C GLU A 209 0.05 -33.15 18.49
N GLY A 210 0.52 -33.57 19.67
CA GLY A 210 1.84 -34.17 19.86
C GLY A 210 2.90 -33.13 20.25
N ASN A 211 3.64 -33.42 21.31
CA ASN A 211 4.53 -32.53 22.04
C ASN A 211 5.77 -32.04 21.24
N GLN A 212 5.59 -31.29 20.14
CA GLN A 212 6.67 -30.73 19.32
C GLN A 212 7.08 -29.37 19.90
N THR A 213 8.06 -29.39 20.81
CA THR A 213 8.39 -28.29 21.74
C THR A 213 9.10 -27.08 21.12
N SER A 214 9.16 -26.94 19.79
CA SER A 214 9.85 -25.80 19.15
C SER A 214 9.07 -25.14 18.01
N VAL A 215 7.95 -25.74 17.59
CA VAL A 215 7.23 -25.32 16.39
C VAL A 215 5.74 -25.28 16.70
N LYS A 216 5.13 -24.11 16.51
CA LYS A 216 3.69 -23.89 16.68
C LYS A 216 3.05 -23.56 15.35
N TYR A 217 1.94 -24.21 15.02
CA TYR A 217 1.09 -23.81 13.90
C TYR A 217 0.01 -22.85 14.38
N ALA A 218 -0.10 -21.71 13.71
CA ALA A 218 -1.11 -20.70 13.98
C ALA A 218 -1.83 -20.31 12.70
N ILE A 219 -3.07 -19.85 12.85
CA ILE A 219 -3.93 -19.37 11.77
C ILE A 219 -4.14 -17.86 11.91
N LYS A 220 -4.10 -17.14 10.79
CA LYS A 220 -4.35 -15.70 10.74
C LYS A 220 -5.83 -15.44 11.00
N ALA A 221 -6.13 -14.72 12.08
CA ALA A 221 -7.48 -14.51 12.57
C ALA A 221 -8.08 -13.16 12.15
N PHE A 222 -7.23 -12.15 11.91
CA PHE A 222 -7.63 -10.81 11.43
C PHE A 222 -6.82 -10.44 10.19
N SER A 223 -7.39 -9.69 9.26
CA SER A 223 -6.66 -9.21 8.07
C SER A 223 -5.92 -7.90 8.36
N ASP A 224 -6.45 -7.06 9.25
CA ASP A 224 -5.84 -5.80 9.66
C ASP A 224 -6.02 -5.50 11.18
N VAL A 225 -5.41 -4.41 11.66
CA VAL A 225 -5.54 -3.94 13.04
C VAL A 225 -6.85 -3.17 13.28
N ALA A 226 -7.55 -2.77 12.22
CA ALA A 226 -8.81 -2.01 12.30
C ALA A 226 -10.01 -2.93 12.57
N GLU A 227 -9.99 -4.17 12.09
CA GLU A 227 -10.96 -5.22 12.36
C GLU A 227 -10.99 -5.55 13.86
N LEU A 228 -9.83 -5.56 14.54
CA LEU A 228 -9.71 -5.71 15.99
C LEU A 228 -10.53 -4.65 16.76
N ALA A 229 -10.56 -3.40 16.29
CA ALA A 229 -11.29 -2.31 16.96
C ALA A 229 -12.82 -2.38 16.74
N ASN A 230 -13.26 -2.95 15.62
CA ASN A 230 -14.69 -3.03 15.27
C ASN A 230 -15.43 -4.21 15.93
N ILE A 231 -14.69 -5.18 16.47
CA ILE A 231 -15.23 -6.39 17.11
C ILE A 231 -15.93 -6.10 18.44
N GLU A 232 -15.47 -5.13 19.23
CA GLU A 232 -16.14 -4.80 20.50
C GLU A 232 -17.53 -4.18 20.30
N ILE A 233 -17.78 -3.47 19.20
CA ILE A 233 -19.00 -2.66 19.05
C ILE A 233 -20.12 -3.42 18.32
N ALA A 234 -19.81 -4.17 17.25
CA ALA A 234 -20.83 -4.79 16.42
C ALA A 234 -21.53 -5.99 17.10
N GLY A 235 -20.76 -6.83 17.82
CA GLY A 235 -21.32 -8.01 18.51
C GLY A 235 -22.26 -7.64 19.65
N LEU A 236 -21.88 -6.66 20.48
CA LEU A 236 -22.72 -6.15 21.57
C LEU A 236 -24.01 -5.50 21.04
N THR A 237 -23.94 -4.76 19.93
CA THR A 237 -25.11 -4.07 19.36
C THR A 237 -26.17 -5.06 18.84
N GLN A 238 -25.75 -6.15 18.19
CA GLN A 238 -26.67 -7.16 17.68
C GLN A 238 -27.34 -7.96 18.82
N ASP A 239 -26.57 -8.34 19.85
CA ASP A 239 -27.11 -9.05 21.02
C ASP A 239 -28.09 -8.19 21.82
N ILE A 240 -27.82 -6.89 21.98
CA ILE A 240 -28.74 -5.94 22.59
C ILE A 240 -30.04 -5.84 21.78
N THR A 241 -29.95 -5.76 20.45
CA THR A 241 -31.11 -5.65 19.56
C THR A 241 -32.00 -6.90 19.66
N ASN A 242 -31.38 -8.08 19.60
CA ASN A 242 -32.08 -9.36 19.71
C ASN A 242 -32.75 -9.54 21.08
N ASN A 243 -32.05 -9.18 22.16
CA ASN A 243 -32.59 -9.27 23.52
C ASN A 243 -33.74 -8.26 23.73
N THR A 244 -33.64 -7.05 23.19
CA THR A 244 -34.71 -6.04 23.27
C THR A 244 -35.98 -6.52 22.56
N ALA A 245 -35.86 -7.14 21.39
CA ALA A 245 -37.00 -7.72 20.65
C ALA A 245 -37.66 -8.88 21.41
N LEU A 246 -36.87 -9.76 22.03
CA LEU A 246 -37.38 -10.87 22.85
C LEU A 246 -38.06 -10.39 24.14
N ILE A 247 -37.55 -9.31 24.76
CA ILE A 247 -38.16 -8.69 25.94
C ILE A 247 -39.50 -8.03 25.58
N GLN A 248 -39.57 -7.28 24.48
CA GLN A 248 -40.81 -6.69 23.96
C GLN A 248 -41.88 -7.77 23.70
N GLN A 249 -41.51 -8.83 22.98
CA GLN A 249 -42.42 -9.94 22.67
C GLN A 249 -42.91 -10.70 23.91
N LYS A 250 -42.11 -10.76 24.98
CA LYS A 250 -42.53 -11.34 26.27
C LYS A 250 -43.41 -10.39 27.08
N ALA A 251 -43.11 -9.09 27.08
CA ALA A 251 -43.89 -8.08 27.77
C ALA A 251 -45.32 -7.96 27.20
N ASP A 252 -45.48 -8.10 25.88
CA ASP A 252 -46.79 -8.10 25.22
C ASP A 252 -47.65 -9.34 25.53
N LYS A 253 -47.04 -10.41 26.08
CA LYS A 253 -47.73 -11.67 26.42
C LYS A 253 -48.06 -11.84 27.89
N THR A 254 -47.62 -10.93 28.76
CA THR A 254 -48.04 -10.90 30.17
C THR A 254 -49.36 -10.14 30.30
N LEU A 255 -50.44 -10.84 30.66
CA LEU A 255 -51.72 -10.23 31.05
C LEU A 255 -51.43 -9.16 32.11
N SER A 256 -51.77 -7.89 31.81
CA SER A 256 -51.69 -6.80 32.77
C SER A 256 -52.61 -7.06 33.98
N GLU A 257 -52.56 -6.23 35.01
CA GLU A 257 -53.60 -6.24 36.05
C GLU A 257 -54.99 -6.11 35.42
N PRO A 258 -56.02 -6.77 36.01
CA PRO A 258 -57.38 -6.71 35.47
C PRO A 258 -57.90 -5.26 35.51
N ILE A 259 -58.39 -4.78 34.38
CA ILE A 259 -58.98 -3.43 34.25
C ILE A 259 -60.40 -3.35 34.81
N ALA A 260 -61.07 -4.48 34.99
CA ALA A 260 -62.32 -4.58 35.74
C ALA A 260 -62.43 -5.97 36.37
N CYS A 261 -63.10 -6.07 37.51
CA CYS A 261 -63.38 -7.34 38.13
C CYS A 261 -64.68 -7.33 38.92
N GLY A 262 -65.26 -8.49 39.13
CA GLY A 262 -66.50 -8.63 39.89
C GLY A 262 -66.66 -9.99 40.55
N TYR A 263 -67.32 -9.99 41.70
CA TYR A 263 -67.76 -11.20 42.40
C TYR A 263 -69.27 -11.15 42.61
N LEU A 264 -69.98 -12.11 42.01
CA LEU A 264 -71.44 -12.19 42.02
C LEU A 264 -71.89 -13.34 42.92
N VAL A 265 -72.85 -13.04 43.81
CA VAL A 265 -73.51 -14.04 44.66
C VAL A 265 -74.96 -14.18 44.23
N PHE A 266 -75.30 -15.36 43.71
CA PHE A 266 -76.49 -15.57 42.89
C PHE A 266 -77.75 -15.80 43.73
N THR A 267 -77.59 -16.12 45.03
CA THR A 267 -78.69 -16.26 45.99
C THR A 267 -79.42 -14.93 46.25
N SER A 268 -78.78 -13.79 46.00
CA SER A 268 -79.39 -12.45 46.06
C SER A 268 -79.28 -11.65 44.75
N GLY A 269 -78.49 -12.12 43.78
CA GLY A 269 -78.18 -11.34 42.57
C GLY A 269 -77.31 -10.11 42.88
N GLU A 270 -76.66 -10.11 44.04
CA GLU A 270 -75.93 -8.98 44.59
C GLU A 270 -74.46 -9.08 44.23
N LEU A 271 -73.90 -7.95 43.81
CA LEU A 271 -72.49 -7.78 43.51
C LEU A 271 -71.76 -7.45 44.81
N VAL A 272 -70.94 -8.38 45.29
CA VAL A 272 -70.30 -8.25 46.62
C VAL A 272 -68.97 -7.49 46.54
N TYR A 273 -68.30 -7.57 45.38
CA TYR A 273 -67.08 -6.83 45.11
C TYR A 273 -67.05 -6.48 43.63
N SER A 274 -66.69 -5.24 43.32
CA SER A 274 -66.53 -4.78 41.95
C SER A 274 -65.53 -3.66 41.82
N ASP A 275 -64.75 -3.72 40.75
CA ASP A 275 -63.92 -2.63 40.26
C ASP A 275 -64.23 -2.40 38.78
N ASN A 276 -64.51 -1.15 38.40
CA ASN A 276 -64.94 -0.73 37.05
C ASN A 276 -66.14 -1.53 36.47
N VAL A 277 -67.05 -1.98 37.33
CA VAL A 277 -68.35 -2.55 36.96
C VAL A 277 -69.45 -1.62 37.47
N MET A 278 -70.24 -1.07 36.55
CA MET A 278 -71.32 -0.13 36.89
C MET A 278 -72.55 -0.84 37.46
N MET A 279 -72.98 -1.91 36.80
CA MET A 279 -74.17 -2.64 37.21
C MET A 279 -74.19 -4.06 36.66
N VAL A 280 -74.93 -4.93 37.33
CA VAL A 280 -75.25 -6.27 36.85
C VAL A 280 -76.76 -6.47 36.92
N THR A 281 -77.36 -6.89 35.80
CA THR A 281 -78.79 -7.16 35.71
C THR A 281 -79.03 -8.65 35.54
N LYS A 282 -79.81 -9.26 36.44
CA LYS A 282 -80.27 -10.63 36.28
C LYS A 282 -81.35 -10.69 35.19
N LEU A 283 -81.10 -11.45 34.13
CA LEU A 283 -82.04 -11.61 33.01
C LEU A 283 -82.99 -12.80 33.25
N SER A 284 -82.43 -13.91 33.73
CA SER A 284 -83.15 -15.13 34.11
C SER A 284 -82.29 -15.94 35.09
N VAL A 285 -82.79 -17.09 35.56
CA VAL A 285 -81.99 -18.01 36.40
C VAL A 285 -80.67 -18.32 35.70
N GLY A 286 -79.55 -18.12 36.38
CA GLY A 286 -78.20 -18.38 35.89
C GLY A 286 -77.69 -17.45 34.77
N SER A 287 -78.43 -16.42 34.34
CA SER A 287 -78.08 -15.55 33.21
C SER A 287 -78.05 -14.07 33.60
N TYR A 288 -76.91 -13.41 33.38
CA TYR A 288 -76.62 -12.06 33.88
C TYR A 288 -76.02 -11.18 32.79
N GLN A 289 -76.48 -9.94 32.72
CA GLN A 289 -75.87 -8.89 31.90
C GLN A 289 -74.97 -8.04 32.78
N VAL A 290 -73.69 -7.91 32.43
CA VAL A 290 -72.73 -7.07 33.13
C VAL A 290 -72.48 -5.81 32.32
N TYR A 291 -72.50 -4.66 33.00
CA TYR A 291 -72.22 -3.35 32.44
C TYR A 291 -70.95 -2.82 33.08
N LEU A 292 -69.93 -2.61 32.25
CA LEU A 292 -68.65 -2.05 32.67
C LEU A 292 -68.74 -0.52 32.77
N ASP A 293 -67.76 0.07 33.45
CA ASP A 293 -67.58 1.52 33.50
C ASP A 293 -67.52 2.16 32.11
N GLU A 294 -67.99 3.40 32.00
CA GLU A 294 -68.02 4.12 30.72
C GLU A 294 -66.63 4.31 30.11
N SER A 295 -65.58 4.36 30.93
CA SER A 295 -64.18 4.42 30.48
C SER A 295 -63.73 3.20 29.66
N LEU A 296 -64.48 2.09 29.72
CA LEU A 296 -64.19 0.83 29.01
C LEU A 296 -64.99 0.67 27.71
N LYS A 297 -65.92 1.60 27.41
CA LYS A 297 -66.67 1.61 26.15
C LYS A 297 -65.74 1.91 24.97
N GLY A 298 -65.87 1.16 23.89
CA GLY A 298 -65.06 1.26 22.66
C GLY A 298 -63.68 0.59 22.74
N LYS A 299 -63.25 0.09 23.91
CA LYS A 299 -61.99 -0.63 24.07
C LYS A 299 -62.17 -2.12 23.80
N VAL A 300 -61.13 -2.78 23.30
CA VAL A 300 -61.11 -4.24 23.13
C VAL A 300 -60.55 -4.88 24.40
N TRP A 301 -61.30 -5.82 24.97
CA TRP A 301 -60.95 -6.49 26.20
C TRP A 301 -61.36 -7.96 26.18
N ASP A 302 -60.65 -8.75 26.97
CA ASP A 302 -60.92 -10.17 27.17
C ASP A 302 -61.45 -10.39 28.59
N VAL A 303 -62.48 -11.23 28.73
CA VAL A 303 -63.06 -11.59 30.04
C VAL A 303 -62.70 -13.02 30.37
N PHE A 304 -62.30 -13.23 31.62
CA PHE A 304 -62.13 -14.54 32.22
C PHE A 304 -63.09 -14.66 33.39
N ALA A 305 -64.04 -15.58 33.29
CA ALA A 305 -65.03 -15.84 34.32
C ALA A 305 -64.94 -17.29 34.82
N THR A 306 -65.16 -17.48 36.12
CA THR A 306 -65.11 -18.78 36.77
C THR A 306 -66.22 -18.91 37.79
N GLY A 307 -66.92 -20.04 37.79
CA GLY A 307 -67.92 -20.38 38.79
C GLY A 307 -67.24 -21.10 39.96
N VAL A 308 -67.78 -20.97 41.17
CA VAL A 308 -67.33 -21.81 42.30
C VAL A 308 -67.97 -23.20 42.16
N THR A 309 -67.21 -24.26 42.49
CA THR A 309 -67.66 -25.67 42.66
C THR A 309 -68.73 -26.22 41.69
N ASN A 310 -68.35 -27.15 40.80
CA ASN A 310 -69.24 -27.89 39.88
C ASN A 310 -70.12 -27.03 38.96
N SER A 311 -69.73 -25.78 38.72
CA SER A 311 -70.32 -24.88 37.74
C SER A 311 -69.26 -24.36 36.76
N PHE A 312 -69.67 -24.05 35.53
CA PHE A 312 -68.84 -23.35 34.56
C PHE A 312 -69.58 -22.14 34.02
N VAL A 313 -68.83 -21.16 33.52
CA VAL A 313 -69.37 -19.90 33.02
C VAL A 313 -69.16 -19.83 31.52
N VAL A 314 -70.24 -19.55 30.80
CA VAL A 314 -70.20 -19.28 29.37
C VAL A 314 -70.29 -17.77 29.17
N LEU A 315 -69.28 -17.22 28.48
CA LEU A 315 -69.22 -15.82 28.07
C LEU A 315 -69.94 -15.68 26.73
N ASN A 316 -70.95 -14.80 26.69
CA ASN A 316 -71.76 -14.53 25.52
C ASN A 316 -71.89 -13.02 25.27
N HIS A 317 -72.23 -12.64 24.04
CA HIS A 317 -72.60 -11.28 23.65
C HIS A 317 -71.66 -10.18 24.16
N MET A 318 -70.35 -10.30 23.86
CA MET A 318 -69.36 -9.24 24.10
C MET A 318 -69.67 -8.03 23.22
N ASN A 319 -70.06 -6.91 23.82
CA ASN A 319 -70.36 -5.67 23.12
C ASN A 319 -69.42 -4.57 23.61
N TYR A 320 -68.35 -4.35 22.83
CA TYR A 320 -67.34 -3.35 23.13
C TYR A 320 -67.89 -1.92 23.06
N ALA A 321 -68.84 -1.63 22.17
CA ALA A 321 -69.39 -0.28 22.00
C ALA A 321 -70.15 0.18 23.25
N ASP A 322 -70.96 -0.72 23.82
CA ASP A 322 -71.75 -0.41 25.01
C ASP A 322 -71.04 -0.79 26.32
N GLY A 323 -69.88 -1.46 26.25
CA GLY A 323 -69.12 -1.89 27.42
C GLY A 323 -69.83 -3.00 28.19
N THR A 324 -70.48 -3.94 27.51
CA THR A 324 -71.30 -4.96 28.15
C THR A 324 -70.98 -6.38 27.70
N PHE A 325 -71.22 -7.35 28.56
CA PHE A 325 -71.14 -8.77 28.21
C PHE A 325 -72.13 -9.59 29.03
N LYS A 326 -72.46 -10.79 28.54
CA LYS A 326 -73.38 -11.72 29.19
C LYS A 326 -72.63 -12.88 29.82
N LEU A 327 -73.01 -13.22 31.05
CA LEU A 327 -72.51 -14.38 31.78
C LEU A 327 -73.65 -15.38 32.00
N ASP A 328 -73.46 -16.60 31.50
CA ASP A 328 -74.35 -17.74 31.75
C ASP A 328 -73.65 -18.77 32.64
N CYS A 329 -74.11 -18.90 33.89
CA CYS A 329 -73.62 -19.89 34.85
C CYS A 329 -74.39 -21.21 34.66
N ARG A 330 -73.65 -22.30 34.43
CA ARG A 330 -74.22 -23.60 34.09
C ARG A 330 -73.65 -24.72 34.96
N ASN A 331 -74.47 -25.73 35.25
CA ASN A 331 -74.03 -26.95 35.93
C ASN A 331 -73.36 -27.91 34.93
N ALA A 332 -72.78 -29.01 35.42
CA ALA A 332 -72.16 -30.04 34.59
C ALA A 332 -73.08 -30.65 33.51
N SER A 333 -74.40 -30.57 33.68
CA SER A 333 -75.40 -31.00 32.69
C SER A 333 -75.85 -29.88 31.74
N ASN A 334 -75.15 -28.75 31.73
CA ASN A 334 -75.38 -27.59 30.86
C ASN A 334 -76.71 -26.82 31.11
N TYR A 335 -77.35 -27.03 32.27
CA TYR A 335 -78.52 -26.26 32.70
C TYR A 335 -78.09 -24.98 33.41
N LEU A 336 -78.83 -23.88 33.16
CA LEU A 336 -78.62 -22.62 33.86
C LEU A 336 -78.92 -22.78 35.35
N ILE A 337 -77.98 -22.35 36.19
CA ILE A 337 -78.09 -22.41 37.65
C ILE A 337 -77.63 -21.11 38.28
N ASP A 338 -78.25 -20.75 39.40
CA ASP A 338 -77.77 -19.66 40.25
C ASP A 338 -76.65 -20.19 41.16
N HIS A 339 -75.41 -19.74 40.96
CA HIS A 339 -74.25 -20.15 41.77
C HIS A 339 -73.13 -19.11 41.74
N GLN A 340 -72.35 -18.93 42.82
CA GLN A 340 -71.36 -17.84 42.92
C GLN A 340 -70.32 -17.89 41.79
N LEU A 341 -69.95 -16.73 41.25
CA LEU A 341 -68.93 -16.61 40.22
C LEU A 341 -68.05 -15.37 40.42
N ALA A 342 -66.83 -15.46 39.89
CA ALA A 342 -65.90 -14.35 39.77
C ALA A 342 -65.58 -14.10 38.30
N PHE A 343 -65.37 -12.84 37.92
CA PHE A 343 -64.83 -12.51 36.60
C PHE A 343 -63.76 -11.42 36.69
N ARG A 344 -62.86 -11.44 35.71
CA ARG A 344 -61.81 -10.44 35.50
C ARG A 344 -61.77 -10.06 34.03
N VAL A 345 -61.60 -8.78 33.77
CA VAL A 345 -61.52 -8.19 32.43
C VAL A 345 -60.13 -7.63 32.25
N TYR A 346 -59.50 -7.91 31.10
CA TYR A 346 -58.17 -7.45 30.75
C TYR A 346 -58.23 -6.68 29.44
N GLU A 347 -57.59 -5.51 29.37
CA GLU A 347 -57.47 -4.76 28.12
C GLU A 347 -56.56 -5.54 27.17
N ARG A 348 -57.01 -5.74 25.93
CA ARG A 348 -56.17 -6.40 24.91
C ARG A 348 -55.21 -5.35 24.36
N LYS A 349 -53.93 -5.45 24.69
CA LYS A 349 -52.89 -4.58 24.11
C LYS A 349 -52.61 -5.02 22.67
N GLY A 350 -52.74 -4.09 21.72
CA GLY A 350 -52.37 -4.28 20.32
C GLY A 350 -53.49 -4.69 19.35
N ALA A 351 -54.75 -4.34 19.63
CA ALA A 351 -55.85 -4.47 18.66
C ALA A 351 -55.93 -3.29 17.69
#